data_AF-A0A8T3YDD3-F1
#
_entry.id   AF-A0A8T3YDD3-F1
#
_cell.length_a   1.000
_cell.length_b   1.000
_cell.length_c   1.000
_cell.angle_alpha   90.00
_cell.angle_beta   90.00
_cell.angle_gamma   90.00
#
_symmetry.space_group_name_H-M   'P 1'
#
loop_
_entity.id
_entity.type
_entity.pdbx_description
1 polymer ?
#
loop_
_entity_poly.entity_id
_entity_poly.type
_entity_poly.pdbx_seq_one_letter_code
_entity_poly.pdbx_strand_id
1 'polypeptide(L)'
;MVKYLKENLGYRFVKIAKLLNRNTKTIWATYANAARKMPVAFAIKQSRFFIPLFLFQNRVYSPLEVVVRYLKEDCQQTYHQISLLLNRDDRTIWTTYNRMVKTKGEKNV
;
A
#
# COMPACT_ATOMS: atom_id res chain seq x y z
N MET A 1 -2.34 4.34 -3.48
CA MET A 1 -3.64 3.61 -3.50
C MET A 1 -4.85 4.51 -3.74
N VAL A 2 -5.13 5.54 -2.92
CA VAL A 2 -6.40 6.31 -3.01
C VAL A 2 -6.62 6.95 -4.38
N LYS A 3 -5.58 7.59 -4.93
CA LYS A 3 -5.61 8.15 -6.30
C LYS A 3 -5.98 7.12 -7.36
N TYR A 4 -5.34 5.94 -7.35
CA TYR A 4 -5.67 4.84 -8.25
C TYR A 4 -7.13 4.39 -8.13
N LEU A 5 -7.63 4.19 -6.90
CA LEU A 5 -9.04 3.80 -6.69
C LEU A 5 -10.02 4.87 -7.21
N LYS A 6 -9.66 6.15 -7.10
CA LYS A 6 -10.50 7.26 -7.52
C LYS A 6 -10.48 7.48 -9.03
N GLU A 7 -9.30 7.55 -9.62
CA GLU A 7 -9.10 7.94 -11.02
C GLU A 7 -9.18 6.75 -11.97
N ASN A 8 -8.50 5.64 -11.66
CA ASN A 8 -8.44 4.49 -12.54
C ASN A 8 -9.63 3.55 -12.36
N LEU A 9 -10.14 3.38 -11.13
CA LEU A 9 -11.32 2.54 -10.85
C LEU A 9 -12.63 3.32 -10.69
N GLY A 10 -12.59 4.66 -10.75
CA GLY A 10 -13.79 5.50 -10.68
C GLY A 10 -14.54 5.49 -9.35
N TYR A 11 -13.96 5.00 -8.25
CA TYR A 11 -14.68 4.87 -6.99
C TYR A 11 -14.97 6.23 -6.33
N ARG A 12 -16.16 6.36 -5.73
CA ARG A 12 -16.53 7.50 -4.89
C ARG A 12 -15.73 7.49 -3.58
N PHE A 13 -15.39 8.67 -3.04
CA PHE A 13 -14.63 8.76 -1.78
C PHE A 13 -15.30 8.05 -0.60
N VAL A 14 -16.63 8.07 -0.52
CA VAL A 14 -17.39 7.33 0.50
C VAL A 14 -17.18 5.82 0.38
N LYS A 15 -17.13 5.29 -0.84
CA LYS A 15 -16.83 3.86 -1.08
C LYS A 15 -15.40 3.53 -0.68
N ILE A 16 -14.43 4.36 -1.07
CA ILE A 16 -13.02 4.18 -0.71
C ILE A 16 -12.82 4.23 0.81
N ALA A 17 -13.50 5.15 1.49
CA ALA A 17 -13.53 5.28 2.95
C ALA A 17 -13.98 3.97 3.62
N LYS A 18 -15.12 3.40 3.18
CA LYS A 18 -15.62 2.12 3.69
C LYS A 18 -14.63 0.98 3.42
N LEU A 19 -14.11 0.85 2.19
CA LEU A 19 -13.20 -0.22 1.81
C LEU A 19 -11.87 -0.22 2.58
N LEU A 20 -11.35 0.96 2.90
CA LEU A 20 -10.09 1.13 3.63
C LEU A 20 -10.28 1.27 5.14
N ASN A 21 -11.52 1.22 5.64
CA ASN A 21 -11.88 1.54 7.01
C ASN A 21 -11.30 2.92 7.44
N ARG A 22 -11.51 3.96 6.63
CA ARG A 22 -11.00 5.35 6.82
C ARG A 22 -12.09 6.41 6.80
N ASN A 23 -11.84 7.52 7.50
CA ASN A 23 -12.72 8.68 7.41
C ASN A 23 -12.61 9.31 6.01
N THR A 24 -13.76 9.69 5.44
CA THR A 24 -13.86 10.36 4.13
C THR A 24 -12.98 11.62 4.03
N LYS A 25 -12.84 12.41 5.10
CA LYS A 25 -11.94 13.59 5.14
C LYS A 25 -10.48 13.19 4.92
N THR A 26 -10.03 12.12 5.57
CA THR A 26 -8.68 11.56 5.40
C THR A 26 -8.46 11.04 3.99
N ILE A 27 -9.46 10.38 3.40
CA ILE A 27 -9.43 9.92 2.01
C ILE A 27 -9.26 11.09 1.06
N TRP A 28 -10.05 12.17 1.23
CA TRP A 28 -9.94 13.36 0.40
C TRP A 28 -8.57 14.02 0.53
N ALA A 29 -8.06 14.23 1.74
CA ALA A 29 -6.74 14.85 1.95
C ALA A 29 -5.61 14.00 1.33
N THR A 30 -5.70 12.67 1.44
CA THR A 30 -4.76 11.74 0.80
C THR A 30 -4.81 11.85 -0.72
N TYR A 31 -6.02 11.92 -1.29
CA TYR A 31 -6.22 12.12 -2.72
C TYR A 31 -5.64 13.46 -3.19
N ALA A 32 -6.00 14.57 -2.53
CA ALA A 32 -5.55 15.91 -2.89
C ALA A 32 -4.01 16.02 -2.90
N ASN A 33 -3.36 15.47 -1.87
CA ASN A 33 -1.90 15.42 -1.81
C ASN A 33 -1.28 14.57 -2.94
N ALA A 34 -1.90 13.44 -3.27
CA ALA A 34 -1.42 12.57 -4.35
C ALA A 34 -1.63 13.20 -5.73
N ALA A 35 -2.79 13.80 -5.98
CA ALA A 35 -3.11 14.49 -7.22
C ALA A 35 -2.20 15.71 -7.45
N ARG A 36 -1.86 16.46 -6.39
CA ARG A 36 -0.89 17.56 -6.47
C ARG A 36 0.51 17.09 -6.86
N LYS A 37 0.99 15.98 -6.29
CA LYS A 37 2.34 15.45 -6.57
C LYS A 37 2.43 14.68 -7.90
N MET A 38 1.32 14.10 -8.33
CA MET A 38 1.20 13.29 -9.54
C MET A 38 -0.09 13.73 -10.23
N PRO A 39 -0.04 14.73 -11.14
CA PRO A 39 -1.24 15.31 -11.73
C PRO A 39 -1.93 14.37 -12.73
N VAL A 40 -1.16 13.52 -13.40
CA VAL A 40 -1.69 12.57 -14.40
C VAL A 40 -2.13 11.27 -13.71
N ALA A 41 -3.18 10.64 -14.27
CA ALA A 41 -3.61 9.31 -13.85
C ALA A 41 -2.52 8.26 -14.12
N PHE A 42 -2.54 7.14 -13.39
CA PHE A 42 -1.55 6.10 -13.59
C PHE A 42 -1.79 5.35 -14.91
N ALA A 43 -0.73 5.15 -15.70
CA ALA A 43 -0.75 4.21 -16.82
C ALA A 43 -0.83 2.78 -16.27
N ILE A 44 -1.92 2.07 -16.57
CA ILE A 44 -2.16 0.73 -16.05
C ILE A 44 -1.50 -0.30 -16.95
N LYS A 45 -0.67 -1.15 -16.34
CA LYS A 45 -0.05 -2.31 -16.98
C LYS A 45 -0.54 -3.56 -16.27
N GLN A 46 -0.57 -4.68 -16.99
CA GLN A 46 -0.83 -5.97 -16.36
C GLN A 46 0.29 -6.28 -15.35
N SER A 47 -0.10 -6.79 -14.19
CA SER A 47 0.80 -7.17 -13.11
C SER A 47 0.59 -8.64 -12.79
N ARG A 48 1.69 -9.37 -12.54
CA ARG A 48 1.64 -10.75 -12.04
C ARG A 48 1.07 -10.82 -10.61
N PHE A 49 1.24 -9.75 -9.83
CA PHE A 49 0.83 -9.71 -8.43
C PHE A 49 -0.41 -8.84 -8.26
N PHE A 50 -1.38 -9.37 -7.50
CA PHE A 50 -2.57 -8.66 -7.07
C PHE A 50 -2.54 -8.53 -5.56
N ILE A 51 -2.65 -7.31 -5.05
CA ILE A 51 -2.64 -7.04 -3.62
C ILE A 51 -4.08 -6.83 -3.15
N PRO A 52 -4.63 -7.70 -2.27
CA PRO A 52 -5.98 -7.54 -1.78
C PRO A 52 -6.17 -6.23 -1.00
N LEU A 53 -7.23 -5.49 -1.31
CA LEU A 53 -7.46 -4.17 -0.73
C LEU A 53 -7.72 -4.20 0.78
N PHE A 54 -8.29 -5.31 1.29
CA PHE A 54 -8.63 -5.45 2.70
C PHE A 54 -7.39 -5.42 3.61
N LEU A 55 -6.19 -5.75 3.09
CA LEU A 55 -4.95 -5.70 3.85
C LEU A 55 -4.61 -4.29 4.36
N PHE A 56 -5.12 -3.25 3.69
CA PHE A 56 -4.89 -1.86 4.07
C PHE A 56 -5.91 -1.29 5.07
N GLN A 57 -6.88 -2.11 5.52
CA GLN A 57 -7.82 -1.76 6.57
C GLN A 57 -7.16 -1.70 7.94
N ASN A 58 -6.15 -2.55 8.18
CA ASN A 58 -5.35 -2.48 9.38
C ASN A 58 -4.43 -1.26 9.33
N ARG A 59 -4.64 -0.32 10.25
CA ARG A 59 -3.89 0.94 10.33
C ARG A 59 -2.64 0.88 11.20
N VAL A 60 -2.35 -0.27 11.81
CA VAL A 60 -1.13 -0.50 12.58
C VAL A 60 0.11 -0.38 11.69
N TYR A 61 0.00 -0.88 10.46
CA TYR A 61 1.10 -0.90 9.51
C TYR A 61 0.90 0.17 8.44
N SER A 62 2.01 0.77 8.01
CA SER A 62 2.03 1.68 6.87
C SER A 62 1.69 0.93 5.57
N PRO A 63 1.20 1.63 4.54
CA PRO A 63 0.94 1.01 3.24
C PRO A 63 2.13 0.27 2.64
N LEU A 64 3.36 0.77 2.82
CA LEU A 64 4.55 0.12 2.28
C LEU A 64 4.86 -1.18 3.04
N GLU A 65 4.73 -1.18 4.37
CA GLU A 65 4.91 -2.39 5.19
C GLU A 65 3.91 -3.47 4.81
N VAL A 66 2.64 -3.12 4.60
CA VAL A 66 1.61 -4.07 4.13
C VAL A 66 1.99 -4.68 2.79
N VAL A 67 2.45 -3.88 1.83
CA VAL A 67 2.87 -4.36 0.50
C VAL A 67 4.10 -5.25 0.59
N VAL A 68 5.14 -4.82 1.30
CA VAL A 68 6.39 -5.58 1.45
C VAL A 68 6.13 -6.91 2.14
N ARG A 69 5.31 -6.92 3.20
CA ARG A 69 4.89 -8.14 3.90
C ARG A 69 4.18 -9.09 2.94
N TYR A 70 3.15 -8.62 2.24
CA TYR A 70 2.37 -9.47 1.34
C TYR A 70 3.24 -10.08 0.24
N LEU A 71 4.15 -9.30 -0.35
CA LEU A 71 5.05 -9.81 -1.37
C LEU A 71 6.05 -10.82 -0.80
N LYS A 72 6.52 -10.62 0.44
CA LYS A 72 7.49 -11.50 1.09
C LYS A 72 6.88 -12.81 1.59
N GLU A 73 5.76 -12.71 2.31
CA GLU A 73 5.11 -13.84 3.01
C GLU A 73 4.11 -14.56 2.11
N ASP A 74 3.24 -13.85 1.41
CA ASP A 74 2.17 -14.47 0.62
C ASP A 74 2.62 -14.77 -0.82
N CYS A 75 3.45 -13.91 -1.42
CA CYS A 75 3.98 -14.11 -2.78
C CYS A 75 5.40 -14.71 -2.83
N GLN A 76 6.00 -15.02 -1.67
CA GLN A 76 7.30 -15.70 -1.54
C GLN A 76 8.46 -15.01 -2.30
N GLN A 77 8.41 -13.68 -2.45
CA GLN A 77 9.47 -12.93 -3.13
C GLN A 77 10.69 -12.72 -2.21
N THR A 78 11.89 -12.73 -2.79
CA THR A 78 13.11 -12.33 -2.07
C THR A 78 13.14 -10.81 -1.88
N TYR A 79 13.94 -10.31 -0.93
CA TYR A 79 14.07 -8.85 -0.74
C TYR A 79 14.56 -8.16 -2.02
N HIS A 80 15.47 -8.80 -2.74
CA HIS A 80 15.96 -8.32 -4.03
C HIS A 80 14.88 -8.29 -5.11
N GLN A 81 14.04 -9.32 -5.20
CA GLN A 81 12.91 -9.28 -6.12
C GLN A 81 11.92 -8.16 -5.77
N ILE A 82 11.64 -7.97 -4.48
CA ILE A 82 10.74 -6.90 -4.02
C ILE A 82 11.34 -5.51 -4.30
N SER A 83 12.65 -5.34 -4.14
CA SER A 83 13.34 -4.08 -4.38
C SER A 83 13.28 -3.69 -5.86
N LEU A 84 13.49 -4.65 -6.76
CA LEU A 84 13.29 -4.50 -8.20
C LEU A 84 11.83 -4.18 -8.55
N LEU A 85 10.86 -4.90 -7.98
CA LEU A 85 9.43 -4.70 -8.23
C LEU A 85 8.93 -3.31 -7.79
N LEU A 86 9.41 -2.82 -6.66
CA LEU A 86 8.97 -1.53 -6.08
C LEU A 86 9.87 -0.36 -6.48
N ASN A 87 10.93 -0.61 -7.27
CA ASN A 87 11.98 0.34 -7.59
C ASN A 87 12.51 1.05 -6.34
N ARG A 88 13.02 0.25 -5.39
CA ARG A 88 13.58 0.68 -4.11
C ARG A 88 14.90 -0.02 -3.87
N ASP A 89 15.69 0.53 -2.97
CA ASP A 89 16.92 -0.10 -2.49
C ASP A 89 16.61 -1.30 -1.58
N ASP A 90 17.43 -2.34 -1.65
CA ASP A 90 17.31 -3.57 -0.84
C ASP A 90 17.27 -3.27 0.67
N ARG A 91 18.05 -2.30 1.14
CA ARG A 91 18.07 -1.87 2.55
C ARG A 91 16.74 -1.25 2.96
N THR A 92 16.06 -0.55 2.04
CA THR A 92 14.71 0.02 2.30
C THR A 92 13.69 -1.10 2.48
N ILE A 93 13.76 -2.14 1.65
CA ILE A 93 12.85 -3.29 1.76
C ILE A 93 13.10 -4.03 3.07
N TRP A 94 14.36 -4.32 3.39
CA TRP A 94 14.74 -5.01 4.63
C TRP A 94 14.31 -4.24 5.89
N THR A 95 14.59 -2.93 5.95
CA THR A 95 14.21 -2.09 7.09
C THR A 95 12.69 -1.99 7.24
N THR A 96 11.96 -1.89 6.14
CA THR A 96 10.48 -1.88 6.14
C THR A 96 9.93 -3.18 6.69
N TYR A 97 10.43 -4.32 6.21
CA TYR A 97 9.98 -5.64 6.70
C TYR A 97 10.28 -5.82 8.19
N ASN A 98 11.49 -5.46 8.63
CA ASN A 98 11.87 -5.64 10.03
C ASN A 98 11.12 -4.73 11.01
N ARG A 99 10.80 -3.49 10.61
CA ARG A 99 9.93 -2.62 11.42
C ARG A 99 8.56 -3.27 11.64
N MET A 100 7.98 -3.84 10.58
CA MET A 100 6.72 -4.57 10.64
C MET A 100 6.81 -5.77 11.60
N VAL A 101 7.85 -6.61 11.49
CA VAL A 101 8.06 -7.77 12.37
C VAL A 101 8.19 -7.34 13.84
N LYS A 102 8.93 -6.25 14.11
CA LYS A 102 9.07 -5.71 15.47
C LYS A 102 7.72 -5.25 16.03
N THR A 103 6.97 -4.46 15.26
CA THR A 103 5.63 -4.00 15.66
C THR A 103 4.62 -5.16 15.83
N LYS A 104 4.78 -6.27 15.09
CA LYS A 104 3.99 -7.50 15.28
C LYS A 104 4.33 -8.17 16.63
N GLY A 105 5.60 -8.21 17.00
CA GLY A 105 6.05 -8.77 18.28
C GLY A 105 5.55 -7.98 19.50
N GLU A 106 5.54 -6.65 19.42
CA GLU A 106 5.10 -5.76 20.51
C GLU A 106 3.57 -5.72 20.73
N LYS A 107 2.78 -6.22 19.77
CA LYS A 107 1.30 -6.15 19.82
C LYS A 107 0.61 -7.50 20.02
N ASN A 108 1.39 -8.57 20.15
CA ASN A 108 0.92 -9.91 20.52
C ASN A 108 1.29 -10.26 21.98
N VAL A 109 1.67 -9.27 22.79
CA VAL A 109 1.94 -9.37 24.24
C VAL A 109 0.93 -8.51 24.98
#